data_AF-B7RWW3-F1
#
_entry.id   AF-B7RWW3-F1
#
_cell.length_a   1.000
_cell.length_b   1.000
_cell.length_c   1.000
_cell.angle_alpha   90.00
_cell.angle_beta   90.00
_cell.angle_gamma   90.00
#
_symmetry.space_group_name_H-M   'P 1'
#
loop_
_entity.id
_entity.type
_entity.pdbx_description
1 polymer ?
#
loop_
_entity_poly.entity_id
_entity_poly.type
_entity_poly.pdbx_seq_one_letter_code
_entity_poly.pdbx_strand_id
1 'polypeptide(L)' 'MVELTSEPNDLYIAMGTMDGELSLPAGYHIYVGSKASWHSITDDLLQFDTDPED' A
#
# COMPACT_ATOMS: atom_id res chain seq x y z
N MET A 1 -18.21 -26.96 3.18
CA MET A 1 -16.75 -27.12 3.13
C MET A 1 -16.26 -26.02 2.20
N VAL A 2 -15.58 -25.00 2.73
CA VAL A 2 -14.95 -23.97 1.88
C VAL A 2 -13.67 -24.59 1.35
N GLU A 3 -13.59 -24.80 0.04
CA GLU A 3 -12.32 -25.17 -0.59
C GLU A 3 -11.46 -23.90 -0.67
N LEU A 4 -10.29 -23.96 -0.06
CA LEU A 4 -9.25 -22.93 -0.20
C LEU A 4 -8.58 -23.14 -1.57
N THR A 5 -9.28 -22.81 -2.64
CA THR A 5 -8.73 -22.88 -3.99
C THR A 5 -7.76 -21.72 -4.19
N SER A 6 -6.49 -22.05 -4.44
CA SER A 6 -5.37 -21.14 -4.79
C SER A 6 -4.97 -20.15 -3.70
N GLU A 7 -3.71 -20.21 -3.27
CA GLU A 7 -3.12 -19.11 -2.48
C GLU A 7 -3.21 -17.80 -3.28
N PRO A 8 -3.48 -16.64 -2.64
CA PRO A 8 -3.52 -15.37 -3.35
C PRO A 8 -2.15 -15.06 -3.96
N ASN A 9 -2.13 -14.41 -5.13
CA ASN A 9 -0.87 -13.99 -5.75
C ASN A 9 -0.10 -13.01 -4.85
N ASP A 10 -0.82 -12.23 -4.04
CA ASP A 10 -0.26 -11.21 -3.14
C ASP A 10 -0.82 -11.32 -1.72
N LEU A 11 0.06 -11.07 -0.74
CA LEU A 11 -0.28 -11.05 0.69
C LEU A 11 0.06 -9.70 1.30
N TYR A 12 -0.96 -8.98 1.79
CA TYR A 12 -0.80 -7.70 2.47
C TYR A 12 -0.80 -7.91 3.99
N ILE A 13 0.30 -7.51 4.63
CA ILE A 13 0.47 -7.57 6.09
C ILE A 13 0.63 -6.15 6.62
N ALA A 14 -0.10 -5.81 7.69
CA ALA A 14 0.06 -4.52 8.34
C ALA A 14 1.41 -4.45 9.05
N MET A 15 2.29 -3.53 8.63
CA MET A 15 3.64 -3.40 9.20
C MET A 15 3.67 -3.18 10.71
N GLY A 16 2.60 -2.63 11.31
CA GLY A 16 2.48 -2.46 12.76
C GLY A 16 2.34 -3.77 13.56
N THR A 17 2.20 -4.93 12.90
CA THR A 17 2.15 -6.24 13.56
C THR A 17 3.49 -6.97 13.55
N MET A 18 4.55 -6.35 13.04
CA MET A 18 5.87 -6.97 12.91
C MET A 18 6.81 -6.44 14.00
N ASP A 19 7.63 -7.33 14.55
CA ASP A 19 8.69 -6.96 15.49
C ASP A 19 10.05 -6.83 14.77
N GLY A 20 10.83 -5.82 15.14
CA GLY A 20 12.20 -5.62 14.66
C GLY A 20 12.37 -4.47 13.66
N GLU A 21 13.62 -4.12 13.38
CA GLU A 21 13.96 -3.12 12.36
C GLU A 21 13.94 -3.76 10.98
N LEU A 22 13.05 -3.29 10.12
CA LEU A 22 12.92 -3.76 8.75
C LEU A 22 13.51 -2.71 7.80
N SER A 23 14.35 -3.17 6.85
CA SER A 23 14.81 -2.32 5.75
C SER A 23 13.66 -2.12 4.76
N LEU A 24 13.19 -0.88 4.62
CA LEU A 24 12.07 -0.54 3.75
C LEU A 24 12.58 0.00 2.40
N PRO A 25 11.91 -0.32 1.28
CA PRO A 25 12.15 0.37 0.01
C PRO A 25 11.71 1.84 0.10
N ALA A 26 12.02 2.62 -0.94
CA ALA A 26 11.49 3.97 -1.06
C ALA A 26 9.95 3.95 -1.06
N GLY A 27 9.34 4.79 -0.22
CA GLY A 27 7.89 4.92 -0.13
C GLY A 27 7.28 5.66 -1.31
N TYR A 28 5.98 5.48 -1.48
CA TYR A 28 5.13 6.19 -2.43
C TYR A 28 3.69 6.22 -1.92
N HIS A 29 2.87 7.10 -2.47
CA HIS A 29 1.46 7.25 -2.13
C HIS A 29 0.60 6.69 -3.25
N ILE A 30 -0.30 5.76 -2.91
CA ILE A 30 -1.34 5.23 -3.81
C ILE A 30 -2.72 5.66 -3.34
N TYR A 31 -3.70 5.61 -4.25
CA TYR A 31 -5.07 6.03 -4.00
C TYR A 31 -5.20 7.49 -3.55
N VAL A 32 -4.32 8.36 -4.04
CA VAL A 32 -4.35 9.81 -3.72
C VAL A 32 -5.65 10.45 -4.19
N GLY A 33 -6.23 9.96 -5.29
CA GLY A 33 -7.54 10.42 -5.79
C GLY A 33 -8.72 10.13 -4.85
N SER A 34 -8.54 9.24 -3.86
CA SER A 34 -9.55 8.97 -2.82
C SER A 34 -9.46 9.88 -1.60
N LYS A 35 -8.44 10.76 -1.53
CA LYS A 35 -8.31 11.74 -0.45
C LYS A 35 -9.32 12.87 -0.63
N ALA A 36 -9.70 13.51 0.47
CA ALA A 36 -10.54 14.70 0.41
C ALA A 36 -9.81 15.83 -0.33
N SER A 37 -10.55 16.64 -1.10
CA SER A 37 -9.97 17.69 -1.96
C SER A 37 -9.21 18.79 -1.21
N TRP A 38 -9.41 18.91 0.10
CA TRP A 38 -8.71 19.86 0.98
C TRP A 38 -7.43 19.28 1.60
N HIS A 39 -7.15 17.99 1.44
CA HIS A 39 -5.96 17.35 1.98
C HIS A 39 -4.84 17.37 0.94
N SER A 40 -3.68 17.91 1.31
CA SER A 40 -2.49 17.95 0.46
C SER A 40 -1.39 17.09 1.06
N ILE A 41 -0.76 16.26 0.22
CA ILE A 41 0.45 15.53 0.54
C ILE A 41 1.63 16.45 0.24
N THR A 42 2.52 16.65 1.22
CA THR A 42 3.53 17.73 1.18
C THR A 42 4.98 17.22 1.07
N ASP A 43 5.18 15.91 0.96
CA ASP A 43 6.49 15.33 0.67
C ASP A 43 6.71 15.17 -0.83
N ASP A 44 7.94 14.82 -1.21
CA ASP A 44 8.37 14.66 -2.60
C ASP A 44 8.28 13.20 -3.09
N LEU A 45 7.57 12.31 -2.37
CA LEU A 45 7.42 10.92 -2.79
C LEU A 45 6.48 10.83 -4.00
N LEU A 46 6.63 9.75 -4.78
CA LEU A 46 5.75 9.49 -5.92
C LEU A 46 4.29 9.37 -5.45
N GLN A 47 3.37 9.91 -6.25
CA GLN A 47 1.94 9.94 -5.95
C GLN A 47 1.15 9.37 -7.13
N PHE A 48 0.26 8.43 -6.85
CA PHE A 48 -0.61 7.77 -7.83
C PHE A 48 -2.08 7.91 -7.41
N ASP A 49 -2.94 8.24 -8.37
CA ASP A 49 -4.38 8.39 -8.12
C ASP A 49 -5.05 7.09 -7.68
N THR A 50 -4.55 5.96 -8.17
CA THR A 50 -4.98 4.59 -7.86
C THR A 50 -3.75 3.69 -7.66
N ASP A 51 -3.96 2.38 -7.52
CA ASP A 51 -2.88 1.41 -7.63
C ASP A 51 -2.22 1.52 -9.02
N PRO A 52 -0.87 1.61 -9.11
CA PRO A 52 -0.19 1.59 -10.39
C PRO A 52 -0.32 0.20 -11.03
N GLU A 53 -0.68 0.15 -12.31
CA GLU A 53 -0.65 -1.11 -13.07
C GLU A 53 0.82 -1.59 -13.20
N ASP A 54 1.04 -2.91 -13.07
CA ASP A 54 2.34 -3.56 -13.28
C ASP A 54 2.83 -3.50 -14.75
#